data_AF-A0A1X3D1C9-F1
#
_entry.id   AF-A0A1X3D1C9-F1
#
_cell.length_a   1.000
_cell.length_b   1.000
_cell.length_c   1.000
_cell.angle_alpha   90.00
_cell.angle_beta   90.00
_cell.angle_gamma   90.00
#
_symmetry.space_group_name_H-M   'P 1'
#
loop_
_entity.id
_entity.type
_entity.pdbx_description
1 polymer ?
#
loop_
_entity_poly.entity_id
_entity_poly.type
_entity_poly.pdbx_seq_one_letter_code
_entity_poly.pdbx_strand_id
1 'polypeptide(L)'
;MSKYNLHFKYRAVLHYHQVHSQQRTAEHFNVSRTHLRRWIAAYRQGGIAALQHPQATFMKTMKTKRKNPFIADKPDHEKTQAELIEELRYMRAENDYLKHMKALNEKNAAKAAKPFKR
;
A
#
# COMPACT_ATOMS: atom_id res chain seq x y z
N MET A 1 -5.77 10.87 -20.43
CA MET A 1 -4.91 12.08 -20.41
C MET A 1 -4.59 12.44 -18.96
N SER A 2 -3.30 12.59 -18.60
CA SER A 2 -2.94 13.02 -17.23
C SER A 2 -3.28 14.50 -17.05
N LYS A 3 -4.06 14.85 -16.02
CA LYS A 3 -4.47 16.23 -15.71
C LYS A 3 -3.30 17.21 -15.52
N TYR A 4 -2.10 16.68 -15.22
CA TYR A 4 -0.92 17.47 -14.91
C TYR A 4 0.25 17.06 -15.82
N ASN A 5 0.90 18.06 -16.43
CA ASN A 5 2.10 17.88 -17.25
C ASN A 5 3.27 17.37 -16.39
N LEU A 6 4.15 16.55 -16.97
CA LEU A 6 5.39 16.06 -16.35
C LEU A 6 6.22 17.20 -15.74
N HIS A 7 6.40 18.29 -16.49
CA HIS A 7 7.17 19.45 -16.03
C HIS A 7 6.56 20.08 -14.77
N PHE A 8 5.23 20.21 -14.73
CA PHE A 8 4.51 20.72 -13.57
C PHE A 8 4.69 19.83 -12.34
N LYS A 9 4.57 18.50 -12.51
CA LYS A 9 4.79 17.53 -11.43
C LYS A 9 6.22 17.60 -10.90
N TYR A 10 7.21 17.73 -11.79
CA TYR A 10 8.62 17.83 -11.41
C TYR A 10 8.89 19.09 -10.58
N ARG A 11 8.37 20.25 -11.00
CA ARG A 11 8.47 21.49 -10.21
C ARG A 11 7.85 21.37 -8.82
N ALA A 12 6.69 20.72 -8.71
CA ALA A 12 6.04 20.50 -7.42
C ALA A 12 6.89 19.59 -6.50
N VAL A 13 7.56 18.57 -7.05
CA VAL A 13 8.47 17.71 -6.29
C VAL A 13 9.74 18.46 -5.85
N LEU A 14 10.33 19.29 -6.72
CA LEU A 14 11.49 20.12 -6.36
C LEU A 14 11.16 21.12 -5.25
N HIS A 15 9.99 21.76 -5.32
CA HIS A 15 9.55 22.67 -4.27
C HIS A 15 9.35 21.93 -2.93
N TYR A 16 8.87 20.69 -2.96
CA TYR A 16 8.82 19.86 -1.75
C TYR A 16 10.22 19.61 -1.16
N HIS A 17 11.26 19.43 -1.98
CA HIS A 17 12.64 19.31 -1.49
C HIS A 17 13.20 20.59 -0.86
N GLN A 18 12.61 21.75 -1.11
CA GLN A 18 13.00 23.00 -0.47
C GLN A 18 12.22 23.19 0.85
N VAL A 19 10.89 23.06 0.78
CA VAL A 19 9.99 23.39 1.90
C VAL A 19 9.84 22.24 2.89
N HIS A 20 10.11 21.00 2.48
CA HIS A 20 9.95 19.76 3.27
C HIS A 20 8.53 19.52 3.82
N SER A 21 7.55 20.32 3.42
CA SER A 21 6.14 20.19 3.82
C SER A 21 5.27 19.86 2.61
N GLN A 22 4.60 18.71 2.69
CA GLN A 22 3.64 18.26 1.66
C GLN A 22 2.41 19.16 1.62
N GLN A 23 1.99 19.71 2.77
CA GLN A 23 0.79 20.54 2.84
C GLN A 23 1.03 21.91 2.21
N ARG A 24 2.11 22.61 2.61
CA ARG A 24 2.47 23.92 2.04
C ARG A 24 2.75 23.84 0.54
N THR A 25 3.39 22.75 0.09
CA THR A 25 3.63 22.53 -1.34
C THR A 25 2.33 22.23 -2.10
N ALA A 26 1.42 21.45 -1.52
CA ALA A 26 0.12 21.16 -2.13
C ALA A 26 -0.72 22.45 -2.30
N GLU A 27 -0.73 23.31 -1.28
CA GLU A 27 -1.39 24.62 -1.29
C GLU A 27 -0.75 25.55 -2.34
N HIS A 28 0.59 25.67 -2.37
CA HIS A 28 1.30 26.52 -3.33
C HIS A 28 1.00 26.17 -4.80
N PHE A 29 0.89 24.88 -5.13
CA PHE A 29 0.59 24.43 -6.49
C PHE A 29 -0.91 24.22 -6.76
N ASN A 30 -1.77 24.48 -5.77
CA ASN A 30 -3.21 24.18 -5.81
C ASN A 30 -3.53 22.74 -6.26
N VAL A 31 -2.81 21.77 -5.68
CA VAL A 31 -2.94 20.35 -5.97
C VAL A 31 -3.35 19.60 -4.71
N SER A 32 -4.16 18.55 -4.85
CA SER A 32 -4.41 17.62 -3.74
C SER A 32 -3.10 17.07 -3.14
N ARG A 33 -3.00 17.12 -1.81
CA ARG A 33 -1.91 16.50 -1.04
C ARG A 33 -1.65 15.04 -1.43
N THR A 34 -2.70 14.31 -1.81
CA THR A 34 -2.61 12.91 -2.24
C THR A 34 -1.89 12.77 -3.58
N HIS A 35 -2.12 13.68 -4.54
CA HIS A 35 -1.40 13.68 -5.81
C HIS A 35 0.08 14.02 -5.60
N LEU A 36 0.37 15.05 -4.80
CA LEU A 36 1.75 15.44 -4.50
C LEU A 36 2.52 14.28 -3.84
N ARG A 37 1.91 13.59 -2.87
CA ARG A 37 2.52 12.41 -2.23
C ARG A 37 2.87 11.31 -3.23
N ARG A 38 1.98 11.06 -4.19
CA ARG A 38 2.22 10.07 -5.27
C ARG A 38 3.39 10.49 -6.16
N TRP A 39 3.51 11.77 -6.49
CA TRP A 39 4.62 12.28 -7.32
C TRP A 39 5.97 12.17 -6.59
N ILE A 40 6.02 12.54 -5.31
CA ILE A 40 7.24 12.40 -4.49
C ILE A 40 7.67 10.94 -4.40
N ALA A 41 6.73 10.03 -4.14
CA ALA A 41 7.03 8.60 -4.06
C ALA A 41 7.55 8.04 -5.39
N ALA A 42 6.94 8.43 -6.52
CA ALA A 42 7.39 8.04 -7.85
C ALA A 42 8.81 8.56 -8.14
N TYR A 43 9.07 9.85 -7.84
CA TYR A 43 10.39 10.46 -8.02
C TYR A 43 11.49 9.72 -7.26
N ARG A 44 11.22 9.35 -5.99
CA ARG A 44 12.18 8.61 -5.16
C ARG A 44 12.49 7.20 -5.68
N GLN A 45 11.59 6.59 -6.44
CA GLN A 45 11.74 5.23 -6.95
C GLN A 45 12.42 5.15 -8.31
N GLY A 46 12.18 6.13 -9.19
CA GLY A 46 12.63 6.05 -10.58
C GLY A 46 12.85 7.42 -11.25
N GLY A 47 13.11 8.46 -10.45
CA GLY A 47 13.41 9.79 -10.94
C GLY A 47 12.32 10.37 -11.84
N ILE A 48 12.73 11.15 -12.85
CA ILE A 48 11.82 11.87 -13.75
C ILE A 48 10.94 10.92 -14.57
N ALA A 49 11.49 9.80 -15.04
CA ALA A 49 10.75 8.81 -15.82
C ALA A 49 9.53 8.25 -15.05
N ALA A 50 9.68 8.04 -13.74
CA ALA A 50 8.58 7.56 -12.89
C ALA A 50 7.45 8.59 -12.69
N LEU A 51 7.71 9.91 -12.85
CA LEU A 51 6.65 10.93 -12.76
C LEU A 51 5.66 10.90 -13.94
N GLN A 52 6.02 10.25 -15.05
CA GLN A 52 5.12 10.06 -16.18
C GLN A 52 3.97 9.13 -15.81
N HIS A 53 4.24 8.09 -15.00
CA HIS A 53 3.25 7.11 -14.52
C HIS A 53 3.28 6.90 -12.99
N PRO A 54 2.99 7.91 -12.15
CA PRO A 54 3.16 7.83 -10.70
C PRO A 54 2.28 6.76 -10.04
N GLN A 55 1.13 6.48 -10.63
CA GLN A 55 0.16 5.50 -10.13
C GLN A 55 0.66 4.06 -10.32
N ALA A 56 1.38 3.77 -11.41
CA ALA A 56 1.95 2.44 -11.66
C ALA A 56 3.01 2.09 -10.61
N THR A 57 3.89 3.04 -10.28
CA THR A 57 4.89 2.90 -9.20
C THR A 57 4.25 2.66 -7.83
N PHE A 58 3.21 3.43 -7.48
CA PHE A 58 2.51 3.26 -6.21
C PHE A 58 1.81 1.90 -6.10
N MET A 59 1.21 1.41 -7.19
CA MET A 59 0.62 0.07 -7.20
C MET A 59 1.68 -1.03 -7.11
N LYS A 60 2.87 -0.84 -7.69
CA LYS A 60 3.98 -1.80 -7.56
C LYS A 60 4.41 -1.98 -6.10
N THR A 61 4.47 -0.89 -5.33
CA THR A 61 4.82 -0.96 -3.89
C THR A 61 3.72 -1.61 -3.02
N MET A 62 2.46 -1.58 -3.45
CA MET A 62 1.35 -2.20 -2.70
C MET A 62 1.16 -3.68 -3.01
N LYS A 63 1.65 -4.17 -4.16
CA LYS A 63 1.48 -5.56 -4.59
C LYS A 63 2.54 -6.53 -4.06
N THR A 64 3.48 -6.08 -3.22
CA THR A 64 4.39 -7.00 -2.52
C THR A 64 3.61 -7.77 -1.46
N LYS A 65 2.88 -8.80 -1.88
CA LYS A 65 2.47 -9.86 -0.95
C LYS A 65 3.76 -10.40 -0.35
N ARG A 66 3.88 -10.36 0.98
CA ARG A 66 4.97 -11.03 1.67
C ARG A 66 4.87 -12.50 1.28
N LYS A 67 5.90 -13.01 0.60
CA LYS A 67 5.97 -14.45 0.30
C LYS A 67 6.11 -15.16 1.64
N ASN A 68 5.32 -16.19 1.88
CA ASN A 68 5.46 -17.03 3.07
C ASN A 68 6.85 -17.69 3.00
N PRO A 69 7.74 -17.49 3.99
CA PRO A 69 9.06 -18.11 3.99
C PRO A 69 9.02 -19.64 4.02
N PHE A 70 7.86 -20.24 4.35
CA PHE A 70 7.65 -21.68 4.40
C PHE A 70 7.00 -22.27 3.14
N ILE A 71 6.65 -21.44 2.14
CA ILE A 71 6.18 -21.95 0.83
C ILE A 71 7.40 -22.09 -0.08
N ALA A 72 7.89 -23.31 -0.22
CA ALA A 72 8.82 -23.67 -1.29
C ALA A 72 8.06 -23.77 -2.63
N ASP A 73 8.66 -23.30 -3.73
CA ASP A 73 8.13 -23.46 -5.09
C ASP A 73 8.18 -24.93 -5.59
N LYS A 74 8.42 -25.89 -4.68
CA LYS A 74 8.48 -27.32 -4.97
C LYS A 74 7.08 -27.93 -5.00
N PRO A 75 6.82 -28.89 -5.90
CA PRO A 75 5.53 -29.57 -5.93
C PRO A 75 5.33 -30.42 -4.66
N ASP A 76 4.07 -30.56 -4.24
CA ASP A 76 3.73 -31.14 -2.92
C ASP A 76 4.22 -32.58 -2.70
N HIS A 77 4.48 -33.34 -3.77
CA HIS A 77 4.99 -34.71 -3.71
C HIS A 77 6.50 -34.80 -3.41
N GLU A 78 7.22 -33.68 -3.49
CA GLU A 78 8.64 -33.59 -3.13
C GLU A 78 8.87 -32.99 -1.73
N LYS A 79 7.81 -32.47 -1.09
CA LYS A 79 7.89 -31.91 0.26
C LYS A 79 7.93 -33.03 1.29
N THR A 80 8.80 -32.89 2.27
CA THR A 80 8.84 -33.78 3.43
C THR A 80 7.61 -33.56 4.30
N GLN A 81 7.22 -34.57 5.08
CA GLN A 81 6.09 -34.48 5.99
C GLN A 81 6.23 -33.33 7.01
N ALA A 82 7.46 -33.03 7.44
CA ALA A 82 7.74 -31.92 8.34
C ALA A 82 7.47 -30.55 7.68
N GLU A 83 7.93 -30.36 6.44
CA GLU A 83 7.69 -29.13 5.67
C GLU A 83 6.18 -28.91 5.44
N LEU A 84 5.42 -29.97 5.12
CA LEU A 84 3.98 -29.86 4.94
C LEU A 84 3.25 -29.50 6.23
N ILE A 85 3.67 -30.05 7.38
CA ILE A 85 3.12 -29.70 8.70
C ILE A 85 3.40 -28.24 9.04
N GLU A 86 4.59 -27.74 8.74
CA GLU A 86 4.98 -26.35 9.00
C GLU A 86 4.20 -25.38 8.12
N GLU A 87 4.03 -25.70 6.84
CA GLU A 87 3.17 -24.94 5.92
C GLU A 87 1.71 -24.89 6.41
N LEU A 88 1.16 -26.03 6.84
CA LEU A 88 -0.19 -26.11 7.41
C LEU A 88 -0.33 -25.29 8.70
N ARG A 89 0.67 -25.32 9.59
CA ARG A 89 0.70 -24.51 10.81
C ARG A 89 0.67 -23.02 10.48
N TYR A 90 1.51 -22.58 9.54
CA TYR A 90 1.50 -21.20 9.08
C TYR A 90 0.15 -20.80 8.48
N MET A 91 -0.40 -21.63 7.58
CA MET A 91 -1.70 -21.36 6.96
C MET A 91 -2.85 -21.30 7.98
N ARG A 92 -2.83 -22.15 9.01
CA ARG A 92 -3.82 -22.10 10.10
C ARG A 92 -3.69 -20.82 10.91
N ALA A 93 -2.47 -20.42 11.28
CA ALA A 93 -2.22 -19.18 12.01
C ALA A 93 -2.67 -17.94 11.22
N GLU A 94 -2.36 -17.86 9.91
CA GLU A 94 -2.81 -16.78 9.04
C GLU A 94 -4.35 -16.73 8.96
N ASN A 95 -5.01 -17.89 8.80
CA ASN A 95 -6.47 -17.96 8.76
C ASN A 95 -7.12 -17.54 10.09
N ASP A 96 -6.54 -17.93 11.23
CA ASP A 96 -7.05 -17.56 12.55
C ASP A 96 -6.91 -16.05 12.79
N TYR A 97 -5.79 -15.46 12.37
CA TYR A 97 -5.62 -14.01 12.38
C TYR A 97 -6.67 -13.29 11.51
N LEU A 98 -6.91 -13.79 10.29
CA LEU A 98 -7.91 -13.22 9.39
C LEU A 98 -9.34 -13.32 9.96
N LYS A 99 -9.69 -14.45 10.59
CA LYS A 99 -10.96 -14.61 11.29
C LYS A 99 -11.10 -13.63 12.45
N HIS A 100 -10.03 -13.46 13.24
CA HIS A 100 -10.02 -12.49 14.33
C HIS A 100 -10.25 -11.06 13.82
N MET A 101 -9.58 -10.66 12.74
CA MET A 101 -9.76 -9.35 12.11
C MET A 101 -11.18 -9.13 11.57
N LYS A 102 -11.77 -10.14 10.92
CA LYS A 102 -13.17 -10.10 10.46
C LYS A 102 -14.13 -9.89 11.63
N ALA A 103 -13.97 -10.68 12.70
CA ALA A 103 -14.79 -10.56 13.90
C ALA A 103 -14.68 -9.18 14.57
N LEU A 104 -13.47 -8.59 14.61
CA LEU A 104 -13.30 -7.22 15.12
C LEU A 104 -14.01 -6.18 14.25
N ASN A 105 -13.92 -6.29 12.92
CA ASN A 105 -14.60 -5.38 12.00
C ASN A 105 -16.13 -5.50 12.11
N GLU A 106 -16.66 -6.71 12.21
CA GLU A 106 -18.09 -6.96 12.43
C GLU A 106 -18.56 -6.36 13.76
N LYS A 107 -17.79 -6.53 14.85
CA LYS A 107 -18.09 -5.89 16.14
C LYS A 107 -18.07 -4.37 16.06
N ASN A 108 -17.12 -3.79 15.35
CA ASN A 108 -17.04 -2.34 15.16
C ASN A 108 -18.21 -1.81 14.32
N ALA A 109 -18.59 -2.52 13.26
CA ALA A 109 -19.77 -2.18 12.46
C ALA A 109 -21.07 -2.26 13.30
N ALA A 110 -21.21 -3.31 14.11
CA ALA A 110 -22.36 -3.47 15.01
C ALA A 110 -22.42 -2.38 16.10
N LYS A 111 -21.27 -1.90 16.59
CA LYS A 111 -21.21 -0.76 17.53
C LYS A 111 -21.61 0.55 16.85
N ALA A 112 -21.16 0.80 15.62
CA ALA A 112 -21.51 1.99 14.86
C ALA A 112 -23.01 2.03 14.47
N ALA A 113 -23.64 0.86 14.31
CA ALA A 113 -25.05 0.74 13.95
C ALA A 113 -26.03 0.87 15.14
N LYS A 114 -25.55 0.91 16.38
CA LYS A 114 -26.44 1.13 17.55
C LYS A 114 -26.76 2.62 17.65
N PRO A 115 -28.03 3.05 17.50
CA PRO A 115 -28.39 4.45 17.68
C PRO A 115 -28.19 4.85 19.14
N PHE A 116 -27.65 6.05 19.37
CA PHE A 116 -27.69 6.68 20.68
C PHE A 116 -29.15 6.80 21.10
N LYS A 117 -29.55 6.10 22.18
CA LYS A 117 -30.85 6.34 22.81
C LYS A 117 -30.83 7.76 23.38
N ARG A 118 -31.67 8.63 22.82
CA ARG A 118 -32.03 9.93 23.40
C ARG A 118 -32.91 9.72 24.63
#